data_AF-A0A0P4WK51-F1
#
_entry.id   AF-A0A0P4WK51-F1
#
_cell.length_a   1.000
_cell.length_b   1.000
_cell.length_c   1.000
_cell.angle_alpha   90.00
_cell.angle_beta   90.00
_cell.angle_gamma   90.00
#
_symmetry.space_group_name_H-M   'P 1'
#
loop_
_entity.id
_entity.type
_entity.pdbx_description
1 polymer ?
#
loop_
_entity_poly.entity_id
_entity_poly.type
_entity_poly.pdbx_seq_one_letter_code
_entity_poly.pdbx_strand_id
1 'polypeptide(L)'
;MLIEVRQFGDLGGFPVMKEGKDFEECRTEEDKCFFVGDERSNEHLSLTVMHVTFFREHNRLARQLGNLNPHWDDERIYQVMREASVTTIVLLFLTTLIFLLFLATLPIFALTTINFKSRGDD
;
A
#
# COMPACT_ATOMS: atom_id res chain seq x y z
N MET A 1 -22.76 -4.53 -3.11
CA MET A 1 -22.16 -5.23 -1.96
C MET A 1 -20.65 -5.17 -2.10
N LEU A 2 -20.07 -3.97 -2.00
CA LEU A 2 -18.65 -3.76 -2.27
C LEU A 2 -17.84 -4.15 -1.03
N ILE A 3 -17.31 -5.37 -1.08
CA ILE A 3 -16.02 -5.79 -0.53
C ILE A 3 -15.95 -5.76 1.01
N GLU A 4 -16.10 -6.95 1.61
CA GLU A 4 -15.78 -7.30 3.01
C GLU A 4 -16.51 -6.59 4.18
N VAL A 5 -17.56 -5.80 3.95
CA VAL A 5 -18.26 -5.13 5.08
C VAL A 5 -18.97 -6.11 6.04
N ARG A 6 -19.25 -7.37 5.63
CA ARG A 6 -20.09 -8.28 6.45
C ARG A 6 -19.39 -8.94 7.64
N GLN A 7 -18.06 -9.00 7.67
CA GLN A 7 -17.31 -9.49 8.84
C GLN A 7 -16.84 -8.34 9.77
N PHE A 8 -17.15 -7.11 9.36
CA PHE A 8 -16.56 -5.85 9.83
C PHE A 8 -17.61 -4.77 10.16
N GLY A 9 -18.76 -5.16 10.73
CA GLY A 9 -19.67 -4.32 11.52
C GLY A 9 -19.91 -2.88 11.04
N ASP A 10 -20.94 -2.68 10.21
CA ASP A 10 -21.87 -1.53 10.07
C ASP A 10 -21.42 -0.06 10.29
N LEU A 11 -20.13 0.28 10.14
CA LEU A 11 -19.63 1.67 10.19
C LEU A 11 -18.71 1.98 9.00
N GLY A 12 -19.31 2.20 7.82
CA GLY A 12 -18.75 3.14 6.84
C GLY A 12 -17.41 2.82 6.16
N GLY A 13 -16.97 1.57 6.08
CA GLY A 13 -15.79 1.18 5.28
C GLY A 13 -14.43 1.50 5.91
N PHE A 14 -14.37 1.53 7.24
CA PHE A 14 -13.12 1.51 8.01
C PHE A 14 -12.68 0.07 8.31
N PRO A 15 -11.38 -0.21 8.45
CA PRO A 15 -10.93 -1.44 9.12
C PRO A 15 -11.46 -1.42 10.55
N VAL A 16 -12.09 -2.51 10.99
CA VAL A 16 -12.67 -2.57 12.34
C VAL A 16 -11.53 -2.65 13.34
N MET A 17 -11.54 -1.72 14.29
CA MET A 17 -10.86 -1.92 15.55
C MET A 17 -11.62 -3.01 16.31
N LYS A 18 -11.05 -4.21 16.37
CA LYS A 18 -11.58 -5.28 17.22
C LYS A 18 -10.78 -5.28 18.52
N GLU A 19 -11.47 -5.46 19.65
CA GLU A 19 -10.81 -5.81 20.91
C GLU A 19 -10.14 -7.18 20.72
N GLY A 20 -8.83 -7.22 20.93
CA GLY A 20 -7.98 -8.34 20.53
C GLY A 20 -8.02 -9.50 21.52
N LYS A 21 -8.37 -10.70 21.03
CA LYS A 21 -8.10 -11.98 21.74
C LYS A 21 -7.22 -12.96 20.95
N ASP A 22 -6.88 -12.67 19.70
CA ASP A 22 -6.35 -13.67 18.76
C ASP A 22 -4.95 -13.37 18.17
N PHE A 23 -4.25 -12.29 18.56
CA PHE A 23 -2.89 -12.00 18.06
C PHE A 23 -1.92 -11.62 19.17
N GLU A 24 -0.74 -12.26 19.15
CA GLU A 24 0.35 -12.13 20.13
C GLU A 24 0.97 -10.72 20.18
N GLU A 25 0.75 -9.91 19.13
CA GLU A 25 1.25 -8.54 19.02
C GLU A 25 0.34 -7.49 19.70
N CYS A 26 -0.92 -7.85 19.97
CA CYS A 26 -1.83 -7.09 20.84
C CYS A 26 -1.49 -7.43 22.29
N ARG A 27 -0.64 -6.59 22.89
CA ARG A 27 0.07 -6.92 24.13
C ARG A 27 -0.83 -7.03 25.35
N THR A 28 -2.06 -6.49 25.32
CA THR A 28 -3.04 -6.57 26.41
C THR A 28 -4.48 -6.75 25.92
N GLU A 29 -5.34 -7.36 26.74
CA GLU A 29 -6.78 -7.55 26.45
C GLU A 29 -7.57 -6.22 26.34
N GLU A 30 -6.98 -5.10 26.77
CA GLU A 30 -7.56 -3.76 26.68
C GLU A 30 -7.09 -2.98 25.43
N ASP A 31 -6.14 -3.54 24.65
CA ASP A 31 -5.62 -2.89 23.46
C ASP A 31 -6.58 -3.05 22.27
N LYS A 32 -6.96 -1.90 21.69
CA LYS A 32 -7.73 -1.86 20.45
C LYS A 32 -6.79 -2.09 19.27
N CYS A 33 -6.89 -3.26 18.65
CA CYS A 33 -6.08 -3.62 17.50
C CYS A 33 -6.85 -3.47 16.19
N PHE A 34 -6.15 -3.02 15.15
CA PHE A 34 -6.69 -2.96 13.80
C PHE A 34 -6.53 -4.32 13.15
N PHE A 35 -7.60 -4.82 12.54
CA PHE A 35 -7.56 -6.05 11.78
C PHE A 35 -7.47 -5.73 10.29
N VAL A 36 -6.39 -6.17 9.66
CA VAL A 36 -6.16 -6.13 8.21
C VAL A 36 -5.42 -7.39 7.78
N GLY A 37 -5.26 -7.63 6.48
CA GLY A 37 -4.68 -8.87 5.95
C GLY A 37 -3.18 -9.10 6.20
N ASP A 38 -2.51 -8.26 7.01
CA ASP A 38 -1.12 -8.41 7.42
C ASP A 38 -1.05 -8.42 8.96
N GLU A 39 -0.42 -9.45 9.53
CA GLU A 39 -0.34 -9.66 10.98
C GLU A 39 0.43 -8.54 11.70
N ARG A 40 1.41 -7.92 11.02
CA ARG A 40 2.27 -6.87 11.57
C ARG A 40 1.66 -5.48 11.46
N SER A 41 0.41 -5.39 11.00
CA SER A 41 -0.27 -4.12 10.79
C SER A 41 -0.37 -3.22 12.03
N ASN A 42 -0.16 -3.77 13.23
CA ASN A 42 -0.16 -3.04 14.50
C ASN A 42 1.25 -2.82 15.09
N GLU A 43 2.32 -3.23 14.40
CA GLU A 43 3.72 -3.07 14.87
C GLU A 43 4.07 -1.59 15.10
N HIS A 44 3.67 -0.73 14.15
CA HIS A 44 3.85 0.71 14.20
C HIS A 44 2.63 1.46 13.66
N LEU A 45 2.29 2.59 14.30
CA LEU A 45 1.15 3.43 13.92
C LEU A 45 1.20 3.85 12.44
N SER A 46 2.38 4.12 11.89
CA SER A 46 2.56 4.50 10.50
C SER A 46 2.09 3.41 9.53
N LEU A 47 2.40 2.15 9.82
CA LEU A 47 1.98 1.01 9.03
C LEU A 47 0.47 0.84 9.11
N THR A 48 -0.10 0.90 10.30
CA THR A 48 -1.55 0.86 10.52
C THR A 48 -2.28 1.93 9.71
N VAL A 49 -1.82 3.19 9.79
CA VAL A 49 -2.40 4.32 9.06
C VAL A 49 -2.31 4.09 7.55
N MET A 50 -1.21 3.53 7.06
CA MET A 50 -1.04 3.18 5.65
C MET A 50 -2.07 2.13 5.19
N HIS A 51 -2.22 1.04 5.95
CA HIS A 51 -3.22 0.00 5.65
C HIS A 51 -4.65 0.55 5.61
N VAL A 52 -5.02 1.36 6.62
CA VAL A 52 -6.33 2.02 6.69
C VAL A 52 -6.55 2.91 5.47
N THR A 53 -5.54 3.70 5.09
CA THR A 53 -5.64 4.64 3.97
C THR A 53 -5.86 3.91 2.65
N PHE A 54 -5.09 2.84 2.38
CA PHE A 54 -5.27 2.06 1.16
C PHE A 54 -6.61 1.37 1.08
N PHE A 55 -7.11 0.82 2.19
CA PHE A 55 -8.43 0.19 2.22
C PHE A 55 -9.56 1.18 1.91
N ARG A 56 -9.49 2.38 2.49
CA ARG A 56 -10.45 3.45 2.22
C ARG A 56 -10.41 3.90 0.76
N GLU A 57 -9.22 4.01 0.20
CA GLU A 57 -9.04 4.42 -1.19
C GLU A 57 -9.56 3.35 -2.16
N HIS A 58 -9.28 2.08 -1.88
CA HIS A 58 -9.85 0.96 -2.61
C HIS A 58 -11.38 1.02 -2.62
N ASN A 59 -12.00 1.26 -1.46
CA ASN A 59 -13.45 1.36 -1.34
C ASN A 59 -14.03 2.61 -2.06
N ARG A 60 -13.31 3.73 -2.01
CA ARG A 60 -13.69 4.96 -2.74
C ARG A 60 -13.70 4.71 -4.25
N LEU A 61 -12.65 4.09 -4.77
CA LEU A 61 -12.50 3.78 -6.19
C LEU A 61 -13.45 2.67 -6.63
N ALA A 62 -13.67 1.64 -5.82
CA ALA A 62 -14.65 0.57 -6.11
C ALA A 62 -16.07 1.13 -6.27
N ARG A 63 -16.48 2.09 -5.43
CA ARG A 63 -17.77 2.78 -5.59
C ARG A 63 -17.85 3.58 -6.88
N GLN A 64 -16.78 4.28 -7.24
CA GLN A 64 -16.72 5.01 -8.51
C GLN A 64 -16.78 4.05 -9.70
N LEU A 65 -16.07 2.92 -9.64
CA LEU A 65 -16.04 1.91 -10.67
C LEU A 65 -17.40 1.23 -10.85
N GLY A 66 -18.10 0.94 -9.76
CA GLY A 66 -19.47 0.40 -9.78
C GLY A 66 -20.49 1.39 -10.34
N ASN A 67 -20.36 2.68 -10.05
CA ASN A 67 -21.21 3.72 -10.65
C ASN A 67 -20.99 3.84 -12.16
N LEU A 68 -19.75 3.68 -12.62
CA LEU A 68 -19.40 3.70 -14.04
C LEU A 68 -19.83 2.42 -14.77
N ASN A 69 -19.86 1.28 -14.06
CA ASN A 69 -20.22 -0.02 -14.61
C ASN A 69 -21.38 -0.66 -13.83
N PRO A 70 -22.63 -0.19 -13.98
CA PRO A 70 -23.77 -0.70 -13.22
C PRO A 70 -24.11 -2.17 -13.48
N HIS A 71 -23.57 -2.75 -14.55
CA HIS A 71 -23.79 -4.14 -14.96
C HIS A 71 -22.75 -5.11 -14.37
N TRP A 72 -21.71 -4.60 -13.71
CA TRP A 72 -20.71 -5.45 -13.07
C TRP A 72 -21.22 -5.92 -11.72
N ASP A 73 -20.94 -7.18 -11.42
CA ASP A 73 -21.11 -7.76 -10.11
C ASP A 73 -20.02 -7.27 -9.15
N ASP A 74 -20.33 -7.34 -7.85
CA ASP A 74 -19.44 -6.85 -6.82
C ASP A 74 -18.09 -7.60 -6.78
N GLU A 75 -18.09 -8.89 -7.12
CA GLU A 75 -16.88 -9.73 -7.18
C GLU A 75 -15.94 -9.25 -8.29
N ARG A 76 -16.47 -8.93 -9.47
CA ARG A 76 -15.65 -8.37 -10.54
C ARG A 76 -15.06 -7.02 -10.16
N ILE A 77 -15.85 -6.15 -9.53
CA ILE A 77 -15.37 -4.84 -9.07
C ILE A 77 -14.23 -5.05 -8.05
N TYR A 78 -14.36 -6.00 -7.13
CA TYR A 78 -13.31 -6.35 -6.18
C TYR A 78 -12.00 -6.76 -6.87
N GLN A 79 -12.06 -7.75 -7.76
CA GLN A 79 -10.87 -8.30 -8.39
C GLN A 79 -10.13 -7.24 -9.21
N VAL A 80 -10.87 -6.45 -10.00
CA VAL A 80 -10.29 -5.33 -10.78
C VAL A 80 -9.63 -4.31 -9.85
N MET A 81 -10.29 -3.93 -8.76
CA MET A 81 -9.73 -2.96 -7.83
C MET A 81 -8.51 -3.51 -7.08
N ARG A 82 -8.49 -4.81 -6.77
CA ARG A 82 -7.35 -5.49 -6.15
C ARG A 82 -6.15 -5.51 -7.08
N GLU A 83 -6.35 -5.91 -8.34
CA GLU A 83 -5.31 -5.90 -9.38
C GLU A 83 -4.75 -4.50 -9.63
N ALA A 84 -5.63 -3.50 -9.72
CA ALA A 84 -5.22 -2.11 -9.88
C ALA A 84 -4.38 -1.62 -8.70
N SER A 85 -4.82 -1.91 -7.46
CA SER A 85 -4.10 -1.49 -6.25
C SER A 85 -2.69 -2.08 -6.19
N VAL A 86 -2.55 -3.39 -6.43
CA VAL A 86 -1.24 -4.07 -6.47
C VAL A 86 -0.36 -3.48 -7.57
N THR A 87 -0.92 -3.27 -8.76
CA THR A 87 -0.19 -2.70 -9.89
C THR A 87 0.34 -1.30 -9.57
N THR A 88 -0.50 -0.42 -9.02
CA THR A 88 -0.09 0.94 -8.63
C THR A 88 1.00 0.93 -7.58
N ILE A 89 0.87 0.07 -6.56
CA ILE A 89 1.87 -0.07 -5.49
C ILE A 89 3.22 -0.51 -6.10
N VAL A 90 3.25 -1.61 -6.84
CA VAL A 90 4.48 -2.14 -7.44
C VAL A 90 5.12 -1.12 -8.38
N LEU A 91 4.34 -0.46 -9.23
CA LEU A 91 4.85 0.56 -10.14
C LEU A 91 5.46 1.74 -9.39
N LEU A 92 4.81 2.24 -8.34
CA LEU A 92 5.33 3.33 -7.50
C LEU A 92 6.67 2.93 -6.86
N PHE A 93 6.75 1.73 -6.28
CA PHE A 93 7.99 1.23 -5.67
C PHE A 93 9.11 1.06 -6.70
N LEU A 94 8.84 0.46 -7.85
CA LEU A 94 9.85 0.26 -8.89
C LEU A 94 10.34 1.59 -9.48
N THR A 95 9.43 2.50 -9.80
CA THR A 95 9.78 3.80 -10.40
C THR A 95 10.60 4.66 -9.43
N THR A 96 10.19 4.72 -8.16
CA THR A 96 10.94 5.45 -7.12
C THR A 96 12.31 4.83 -6.84
N LEU A 97 12.38 3.50 -6.76
CA LEU A 97 13.64 2.80 -6.54
C LEU A 97 14.63 3.01 -7.70
N ILE A 98 14.17 2.84 -8.95
CA ILE A 98 15.01 3.05 -10.15
C ILE A 98 15.52 4.49 -10.20
N PHE A 99 14.67 5.46 -9.92
CA PHE A 99 15.04 6.88 -9.89
C PHE A 99 16.12 7.16 -8.84
N LEU A 100 15.97 6.63 -7.63
CA LEU A 100 16.97 6.78 -6.56
C LEU A 100 18.31 6.13 -6.92
N LEU A 101 18.29 4.93 -7.51
CA LEU A 101 19.50 4.25 -7.97
C LEU A 101 20.22 5.03 -9.08
N PHE A 102 19.45 5.61 -10.01
CA PHE A 102 20.00 6.49 -11.04
C PHE A 102 20.69 7.71 -10.39
N LEU A 103 20.00 8.42 -9.49
CA LEU A 103 20.58 9.56 -8.80
C LEU A 103 21.84 9.21 -7.98
N ALA A 104 21.86 8.04 -7.34
CA ALA A 104 23.01 7.60 -6.55
C ALA A 104 24.25 7.25 -7.40
N THR A 105 24.05 6.87 -8.66
CA THR A 105 25.15 6.46 -9.57
C THR A 105 25.67 7.58 -10.45
N LEU A 106 24.86 8.62 -10.71
CA LEU A 106 25.28 9.84 -11.41
C LEU A 106 26.58 10.49 -10.85
N PRO A 107 26.74 10.72 -9.54
CA PRO A 107 27.97 11.34 -9.02
C PRO A 107 29.21 10.46 -9.19
N ILE A 108 29.04 9.13 -9.12
CA ILE A 108 30.15 8.18 -9.34
C ILE A 108 30.61 8.24 -10.79
N PHE A 109 29.68 8.28 -11.75
CA PHE A 109 30.01 8.40 -13.17
C PHE A 109 30.65 9.76 -13.52
N ALA A 110 30.24 10.84 -12.85
CA ALA A 110 30.90 12.14 -12.99
C ALA A 110 32.35 12.12 -12.46
N LEU A 111 32.61 11.45 -11.34
CA LEU A 111 33.96 11.35 -10.77
C LEU A 111 34.90 10.45 -11.60
N THR A 112 34.40 9.37 -12.20
CA THR A 112 35.20 8.51 -13.09
C THR A 112 35.55 9.22 -14.40
N THR A 113 34.63 10.00 -14.97
CA THR A 113 34.88 10.76 -16.20
C THR A 113 35.87 11.91 -15.99
N ILE A 114 35.81 12.62 -14.85
CA ILE A 114 36.79 13.65 -14.49
C ILE A 114 38.19 13.03 -14.28
N ASN A 115 38.29 11.91 -13.56
CA ASN A 115 39.57 11.20 -13.39
C ASN A 115 40.12 10.64 -14.71
N PHE A 116 39.24 10.18 -15.62
CA PHE A 116 39.64 9.69 -16.93
C PHE A 116 40.16 10.83 -17.83
N LYS A 117 39.49 11.99 -17.81
CA LYS A 117 39.93 13.19 -18.56
C LYS A 117 41.27 13.71 -18.05
N SER A 118 41.53 13.66 -16.74
CA SER A 118 42.79 14.10 -16.14
C SER A 118 43.99 13.19 -16.45
N ARG A 119 43.80 11.97 -16.94
CA ARG A 119 44.88 10.99 -17.20
C ARG A 119 45.23 10.85 -18.70
N GLY A 120 44.52 11.55 -19.58
CA GLY A 120 44.71 11.48 -21.03
C GLY A 120 45.30 12.75 -21.67
N ASP A 121 45.70 13.75 -20.88
CA ASP A 121 46.32 15.01 -21.35
C ASP A 121 47.83 15.11 -20.99
N ASP A 122 48.53 13.97 -20.78
CA ASP A 122 50.00 13.85 -20.67
C ASP A 122 50.59 13.08 -21.87
#